data_AF-A0A7X2HAL5-F1
#
_entry.id   AF-A0A7X2HAL5-F1
#
_cell.length_a   1.000
_cell.length_b   1.000
_cell.length_c   1.000
_cell.angle_alpha   90.00
_cell.angle_beta   90.00
_cell.angle_gamma   90.00
#
_symmetry.space_group_name_H-M   'P 1'
#
loop_
_entity.id
_entity.type
_entity.pdbx_description
1 polymer ?
#
loop_
_entity_poly.entity_id
_entity_poly.type
_entity_poly.pdbx_seq_one_letter_code
_entity_poly.pdbx_strand_id
1 'polypeptide(L)'
;MKNIKEISAFYYLCLITGYYSKQDIIEWADRCIAEFQFPYELIELSLSKGRSLNYIASILKSIYAKDVLNEPLYKLLGLLVQNLEDDQITNDDFFTYLNRILSEGSVFTINEELHHAIDRLDDGYYLATEGIYGDLDTLKDKAIEDLKKYKEYISIFEEA
;
A
#
# COMPACT_ATOMS: atom_id res chain seq x y z
N MET A 1 19.85 -0.81 -5.44
CA MET A 1 19.54 -1.23 -6.82
C MET A 1 18.08 -1.63 -6.80
N LYS A 2 17.17 -0.78 -7.32
CA LYS A 2 15.72 -1.03 -7.30
C LYS A 2 15.46 -2.43 -7.84
N ASN A 3 15.07 -3.35 -6.97
CA ASN A 3 14.74 -4.69 -7.41
C ASN A 3 13.31 -4.63 -7.95
N ILE A 4 13.09 -5.06 -9.19
CA ILE A 4 11.75 -5.19 -9.78
C ILE A 4 10.77 -5.93 -8.85
N LYS A 5 11.30 -6.81 -7.99
CA LYS A 5 10.56 -7.47 -6.90
C LYS A 5 9.98 -6.48 -5.90
N GLU A 6 10.78 -5.57 -5.34
CA GLU A 6 10.32 -4.59 -4.35
C GLU A 6 9.29 -3.62 -4.95
N ILE A 7 9.55 -3.17 -6.18
CA ILE A 7 8.64 -2.28 -6.88
C ILE A 7 7.30 -2.98 -7.17
N SER A 8 7.35 -4.22 -7.66
CA SER A 8 6.13 -4.99 -7.94
C SER A 8 5.37 -5.33 -6.66
N ALA A 9 6.06 -5.57 -5.54
CA ALA A 9 5.44 -5.71 -4.23
C ALA A 9 4.75 -4.41 -3.76
N PHE A 10 5.36 -3.25 -4.00
CA PHE A 10 4.74 -1.96 -3.70
C PHE A 10 3.47 -1.72 -4.54
N TYR A 11 3.55 -1.89 -5.86
CA TYR A 11 2.39 -1.75 -6.73
C TYR A 11 1.31 -2.79 -6.47
N TYR A 12 1.70 -3.98 -6.02
CA TYR A 12 0.78 -4.98 -5.52
C TYR A 12 -0.02 -4.45 -4.33
N LEU A 13 0.67 -3.93 -3.30
CA LEU A 13 0.03 -3.37 -2.11
C LEU A 13 -0.90 -2.21 -2.49
N CYS A 14 -0.43 -1.27 -3.33
CA CYS A 14 -1.26 -0.16 -3.80
C CYS A 14 -2.52 -0.62 -4.54
N LEU A 15 -2.43 -1.70 -5.32
CA LEU A 15 -3.57 -2.25 -6.06
C LEU A 15 -4.61 -2.87 -5.13
N ILE A 16 -4.18 -3.70 -4.17
CA ILE A 16 -5.11 -4.40 -3.27
C ILE A 16 -5.76 -3.47 -2.25
N THR A 17 -5.05 -2.41 -1.84
CA THR A 17 -5.64 -1.36 -1.01
C THR A 17 -6.52 -0.42 -1.81
N GLY A 18 -6.41 -0.42 -3.14
CA GLY A 18 -7.09 0.55 -4.01
C GLY A 18 -6.51 1.96 -3.90
N TYR A 19 -5.30 2.10 -3.36
CA TYR A 19 -4.54 3.35 -3.39
C TYR A 19 -4.18 3.72 -4.83
N TYR A 20 -3.84 2.73 -5.65
CA TYR A 20 -3.74 2.89 -7.09
C TYR A 20 -4.80 2.07 -7.81
N SER A 21 -5.37 2.67 -8.84
CA SER A 21 -6.28 1.99 -9.74
C SER A 21 -5.50 1.02 -10.61
N LYS A 22 -6.23 0.07 -11.20
CA LYS A 22 -5.69 -0.79 -12.26
C LYS A 22 -5.01 0.01 -13.38
N GLN A 23 -5.59 1.14 -13.78
CA GLN A 23 -5.05 1.93 -14.89
C GLN A 23 -3.68 2.51 -14.53
N ASP A 24 -3.50 2.98 -13.29
CA ASP A 24 -2.21 3.50 -12.79
C ASP A 24 -1.11 2.43 -12.82
N ILE A 25 -1.44 1.18 -12.46
CA ILE A 25 -0.50 0.05 -12.53
C ILE A 25 -0.08 -0.24 -13.97
N ILE A 26 -1.03 -0.23 -14.90
CA ILE A 26 -0.75 -0.49 -16.33
C ILE A 26 0.14 0.63 -16.89
N GLU A 27 -0.17 1.89 -16.59
CA GLU A 27 0.62 3.03 -17.05
C GLU A 27 2.04 3.02 -16.47
N TRP A 28 2.20 2.60 -15.21
CA TRP A 28 3.53 2.37 -14.65
C TRP A 28 4.30 1.30 -15.44
N ALA A 29 3.69 0.16 -15.74
CA ALA A 29 4.33 -0.90 -16.52
C ALA A 29 4.72 -0.42 -17.92
N ASP A 30 3.84 0.31 -18.61
CA ASP A 30 4.09 0.89 -19.92
C ASP A 30 5.28 1.87 -19.91
N ARG A 31 5.37 2.73 -18.89
CA ARG A 31 6.50 3.66 -18.71
C ARG A 31 7.82 2.91 -18.52
N CYS A 32 7.86 1.91 -17.64
CA CYS A 32 9.06 1.10 -17.42
C CYS A 32 9.52 0.39 -18.72
N ILE A 33 8.60 -0.18 -19.49
CA ILE A 33 8.92 -0.82 -20.78
C ILE A 33 9.48 0.20 -21.78
N ALA A 34 8.87 1.39 -21.88
CA ALA A 34 9.33 2.44 -22.78
C ALA A 34 10.76 2.93 -22.45
N GLU A 35 11.11 2.93 -21.16
CA GLU A 35 12.44 3.24 -20.65
C GLU A 35 13.41 2.05 -20.65
N PHE A 36 13.01 0.91 -21.23
CA PHE A 36 13.77 -0.35 -21.24
C PHE A 36 14.12 -0.90 -19.84
N GLN A 37 13.32 -0.56 -18.83
CA GLN A 37 13.43 -1.08 -17.47
C GLN A 37 12.52 -2.30 -17.29
N PHE A 38 13.13 -3.48 -17.09
CA PHE A 38 12.41 -4.75 -16.85
C PHE A 38 11.33 -5.10 -17.89
N PRO A 39 11.61 -4.96 -19.19
CA PRO A 39 10.57 -5.08 -20.20
C PRO A 39 9.96 -6.49 -20.26
N TYR A 40 10.74 -7.53 -19.91
CA TYR A 40 10.27 -8.92 -19.96
C TYR A 40 9.36 -9.26 -18.78
N GLU A 41 9.67 -8.74 -17.59
CA GLU A 41 8.90 -8.94 -16.38
C GLU A 41 7.55 -8.21 -16.44
N LEU A 42 7.49 -7.07 -17.13
CA LEU A 42 6.33 -6.18 -17.13
C LEU A 42 5.44 -6.29 -18.37
N ILE A 43 5.85 -6.99 -19.42
CA ILE A 43 5.07 -7.07 -20.67
C ILE A 43 3.68 -7.70 -20.46
N GLU A 44 3.59 -8.75 -19.65
CA GLU A 44 2.29 -9.38 -19.35
C GLU A 44 1.39 -8.43 -18.56
N LEU A 45 1.98 -7.66 -17.64
CA LEU A 45 1.27 -6.66 -16.85
C LEU A 45 0.70 -5.56 -17.77
N SER A 46 1.52 -4.97 -18.64
CA SER A 46 1.11 -3.96 -19.63
C SER A 46 -0.08 -4.42 -20.49
N LEU A 47 -0.05 -5.68 -20.95
CA LEU A 47 -1.10 -6.26 -21.79
C LEU A 47 -2.40 -6.61 -21.02
N SER A 48 -2.45 -6.39 -19.70
CA SER A 48 -3.56 -6.80 -18.83
C SER A 48 -4.68 -5.78 -18.68
N LYS A 49 -4.72 -4.73 -19.52
CA LYS A 49 -5.76 -3.68 -19.47
C LYS A 49 -7.20 -4.18 -19.49
N GLY A 50 -7.49 -5.35 -20.10
CA GLY A 50 -8.83 -5.96 -20.10
C GLY A 50 -9.10 -6.96 -18.96
N ARG A 51 -8.12 -7.24 -18.10
CA ARG A 51 -8.17 -8.35 -17.11
C ARG A 51 -8.73 -7.93 -15.75
N SER A 52 -9.10 -8.89 -14.91
CA SER A 52 -9.58 -8.61 -13.56
C SER A 52 -8.47 -8.11 -12.63
N LEU A 53 -8.84 -7.44 -11.53
CA LEU A 53 -7.90 -7.04 -10.48
C LEU A 53 -7.11 -8.24 -9.95
N ASN A 54 -7.78 -9.37 -9.69
CA ASN A 54 -7.14 -10.59 -9.21
C ASN A 54 -6.08 -11.12 -10.18
N TYR A 55 -6.31 -11.01 -11.49
CA TYR A 55 -5.33 -11.43 -12.49
C TYR A 55 -4.07 -10.55 -12.43
N ILE A 56 -4.25 -9.23 -12.37
CA ILE A 56 -3.15 -8.26 -12.28
C ILE A 56 -2.37 -8.44 -10.98
N ALA A 57 -3.07 -8.60 -9.86
CA ALA A 57 -2.50 -8.93 -8.57
C ALA A 57 -1.68 -10.23 -8.62
N SER A 58 -2.15 -11.25 -9.35
CA SER A 58 -1.43 -12.51 -9.53
C SER A 58 -0.14 -12.35 -10.35
N ILE A 59 -0.13 -11.49 -11.36
CA ILE A 59 1.08 -11.17 -12.12
C ILE A 59 2.09 -10.49 -11.21
N LEU A 60 1.70 -9.44 -10.49
CA LEU A 60 2.58 -8.75 -9.54
C LEU A 60 3.16 -9.75 -8.52
N LYS A 61 2.32 -10.62 -7.94
CA LYS A 61 2.73 -11.72 -7.05
C LYS A 61 3.72 -12.71 -7.67
N SER A 62 3.69 -12.90 -8.99
CA SER A 62 4.64 -13.77 -9.67
C SER A 62 6.02 -13.10 -9.86
N ILE A 63 6.04 -11.77 -9.93
CA ILE A 63 7.26 -10.98 -10.07
C ILE A 63 7.97 -10.84 -8.73
N TYR A 64 7.24 -10.47 -7.66
CA TYR A 64 7.84 -10.29 -6.34
C TYR A 64 7.90 -11.60 -5.52
N ALA A 65 8.94 -11.74 -4.69
CA ALA A 65 9.05 -12.87 -3.77
C ALA A 65 8.42 -12.50 -2.41
N LYS A 66 7.76 -13.47 -1.74
CA LYS A 66 6.97 -13.21 -0.51
C LYS A 66 7.77 -12.56 0.63
N ASP A 67 9.07 -12.80 0.68
CA ASP A 67 10.01 -12.25 1.66
C ASP A 67 10.29 -10.75 1.49
N VAL A 68 9.76 -10.12 0.43
CA VAL A 68 10.07 -8.74 0.04
C VAL A 68 8.94 -7.75 0.41
N LEU A 69 7.93 -8.15 1.19
CA LEU A 69 6.75 -7.29 1.46
C LEU A 69 6.96 -6.19 2.52
N ASN A 70 7.98 -6.28 3.38
CA ASN A 70 8.15 -5.37 4.51
C ASN A 70 8.40 -3.91 4.10
N GLU A 71 9.47 -3.64 3.35
CA GLU A 71 9.81 -2.27 2.95
C GLU A 71 8.73 -1.64 2.06
N PRO A 72 8.15 -2.35 1.08
CA PRO A 72 6.98 -1.86 0.33
C PRO A 72 5.79 -1.49 1.21
N LEU A 73 5.50 -2.28 2.25
CA LEU A 73 4.44 -1.96 3.21
C LEU A 73 4.77 -0.70 3.99
N TYR A 74 5.99 -0.60 4.55
CA TYR A 74 6.42 0.57 5.30
C TYR A 74 6.34 1.83 4.45
N LYS A 75 6.77 1.76 3.20
CA LYS A 75 6.60 2.87 2.27
C LYS A 75 5.14 3.25 2.05
N LEU A 76 4.25 2.28 1.81
CA LEU A 76 2.83 2.58 1.63
C LEU A 76 2.26 3.26 2.88
N LEU A 77 2.58 2.77 4.08
CA LEU A 77 2.16 3.39 5.33
C LEU A 77 2.70 4.82 5.47
N GLY A 78 3.97 5.05 5.12
CA GLY A 78 4.56 6.38 5.07
C GLY A 78 3.77 7.33 4.14
N LEU A 79 3.48 6.89 2.92
CA LEU A 79 2.68 7.66 1.96
C LEU A 79 1.28 7.95 2.47
N LEU A 80 0.61 6.99 3.10
CA LEU A 80 -0.72 7.17 3.67
C LEU A 80 -0.71 8.23 4.77
N VAL A 81 0.27 8.18 5.69
CA VAL A 81 0.40 9.18 6.75
C VAL A 81 0.68 10.56 6.19
N GLN A 82 1.63 10.67 5.25
CA GLN A 82 1.95 11.95 4.62
C GLN A 82 0.72 12.53 3.91
N ASN A 83 0.01 11.73 3.11
CA ASN A 83 -1.16 12.21 2.39
C ASN A 83 -2.31 12.60 3.32
N LEU A 84 -2.44 11.95 4.49
CA LEU A 84 -3.42 12.31 5.51
C LEU A 84 -3.07 13.64 6.21
N GLU A 85 -1.77 13.88 6.46
CA GLU A 85 -1.28 15.15 7.01
C GLU A 85 -1.40 16.31 6.00
N ASP A 86 -1.17 16.02 4.71
CA ASP A 86 -1.23 16.99 3.60
C ASP A 86 -2.67 17.17 3.04
N ASP A 87 -3.68 16.61 3.73
CA ASP A 87 -5.10 16.61 3.35
C ASP A 87 -5.37 16.14 1.91
N GLN A 88 -4.52 15.27 1.37
CA GLN A 88 -4.66 14.65 0.04
C GLN A 88 -5.63 13.45 0.04
N ILE A 89 -5.84 12.84 1.20
CA ILE A 89 -6.83 11.79 1.43
C ILE A 89 -7.65 12.10 2.67
N THR A 90 -8.89 11.63 2.71
CA THR A 90 -9.75 11.79 3.88
C THR A 90 -9.38 10.80 5.00
N ASN A 91 -9.90 11.04 6.21
CA ASN A 91 -9.83 10.03 7.29
C ASN A 91 -10.43 8.70 6.83
N ASP A 92 -11.59 8.74 6.18
CA ASP A 92 -12.29 7.55 5.70
C ASP A 92 -11.46 6.76 4.68
N ASP A 93 -10.80 7.46 3.74
CA ASP A 93 -9.89 6.83 2.79
C ASP A 93 -8.72 6.15 3.52
N PHE A 94 -8.09 6.87 4.46
CA PHE A 94 -6.94 6.37 5.22
C PHE A 94 -7.29 5.09 5.98
N PHE A 95 -8.37 5.08 6.77
CA PHE A 95 -8.78 3.89 7.53
C PHE A 95 -9.29 2.77 6.61
N THR A 96 -9.92 3.11 5.48
CA THR A 96 -10.26 2.10 4.45
C THR A 96 -9.01 1.42 3.89
N TYR A 97 -7.94 2.16 3.66
CA TYR A 97 -6.68 1.57 3.21
C TYR A 97 -6.06 0.67 4.27
N LEU A 98 -6.03 1.10 5.54
CA LEU A 98 -5.55 0.28 6.65
C LEU A 98 -6.35 -1.03 6.79
N ASN A 99 -7.67 -0.95 6.74
CA ASN A 99 -8.56 -2.11 6.79
C ASN A 99 -8.25 -3.13 5.67
N ARG A 100 -8.01 -2.64 4.45
CA ARG A 100 -7.66 -3.50 3.30
C ARG A 100 -6.29 -4.13 3.45
N ILE A 101 -5.31 -3.41 4.03
CA ILE A 101 -4.01 -3.99 4.38
C ILE A 101 -4.21 -5.13 5.39
N LEU A 102 -4.98 -4.90 6.46
CA LEU A 102 -5.32 -5.90 7.48
C LEU A 102 -5.96 -7.14 6.87
N SER A 103 -6.96 -6.94 6.01
CA SER A 103 -7.72 -8.00 5.33
C SER A 103 -6.89 -8.86 4.38
N GLU A 104 -5.80 -8.33 3.80
CA GLU A 104 -4.94 -9.13 2.91
C GLU A 104 -4.21 -10.24 3.68
N GLY A 105 -3.92 -10.05 4.97
CA GLY A 105 -3.36 -11.06 5.90
C GLY A 105 -1.93 -11.53 5.59
N SER A 106 -1.57 -11.71 4.31
CA SER A 106 -0.26 -12.14 3.83
C SER A 106 0.85 -11.12 4.08
N VAL A 107 0.46 -9.88 4.40
CA VAL A 107 1.34 -8.75 4.70
C VAL A 107 1.92 -8.83 6.11
N PHE A 108 1.21 -9.46 7.06
CA PHE A 108 1.53 -9.41 8.49
C PHE A 108 2.25 -10.62 9.05
N THR A 109 2.69 -11.56 8.21
CA THR A 109 3.53 -12.68 8.66
C THR A 109 4.89 -12.27 9.24
N ILE A 110 5.23 -10.98 9.22
CA ILE A 110 6.60 -10.51 9.44
C ILE A 110 6.72 -9.45 10.56
N ASN A 111 5.63 -8.75 10.93
CA ASN A 111 5.66 -7.73 11.99
C ASN A 111 4.37 -7.72 12.81
N GLU A 112 4.39 -8.45 13.93
CA GLU A 112 3.26 -8.60 14.84
C GLU A 112 2.89 -7.28 15.54
N GLU A 113 3.86 -6.45 15.92
CA GLU A 113 3.59 -5.14 16.54
C GLU A 113 2.83 -4.21 15.59
N LEU A 114 3.23 -4.18 14.32
CA LEU A 114 2.54 -3.40 13.30
C LEU A 114 1.13 -3.94 13.02
N HIS A 115 0.96 -5.27 13.00
CA HIS A 115 -0.35 -5.88 12.89
C HIS A 115 -1.27 -5.40 14.02
N HIS A 116 -0.84 -5.54 15.27
CA HIS A 116 -1.62 -5.08 16.44
C HIS A 116 -1.90 -3.58 16.42
N ALA A 117 -0.96 -2.77 15.93
CA ALA A 117 -1.17 -1.33 15.79
C ALA A 117 -2.28 -1.02 14.77
N ILE A 118 -2.26 -1.65 13.58
CA ILE A 118 -3.25 -1.44 12.53
C ILE A 118 -4.62 -2.00 12.95
N ASP A 119 -4.65 -3.19 13.53
CA ASP A 119 -5.87 -3.83 14.05
C ASP A 119 -6.58 -2.94 15.09
N ARG A 120 -5.82 -2.41 16.05
CA ARG A 120 -6.34 -1.45 17.04
C ARG A 120 -6.88 -0.16 16.41
N LEU A 121 -6.24 0.33 15.35
CA LEU A 121 -6.69 1.54 14.66
C LEU A 121 -7.97 1.28 13.85
N ASP A 122 -8.08 0.11 13.21
CA ASP A 122 -9.28 -0.34 12.48
C ASP A 122 -10.48 -0.48 13.42
N ASP A 123 -10.30 -1.18 14.55
CA ASP A 123 -11.31 -1.29 15.61
C ASP A 123 -11.71 0.08 16.16
N GLY A 124 -10.71 0.93 16.44
CA GLY A 124 -10.93 2.28 16.93
C GLY A 124 -11.75 3.13 15.96
N TYR A 125 -11.50 2.98 14.65
CA TYR A 125 -12.24 3.69 13.61
C TYR A 125 -13.70 3.25 13.58
N TYR A 126 -13.95 1.94 13.56
CA TYR A 126 -15.31 1.39 13.63
C TYR A 126 -16.08 1.90 14.86
N LEU A 127 -15.45 1.88 16.04
CA LEU A 127 -16.10 2.34 17.27
C LEU A 127 -16.42 3.84 17.25
N ALA A 128 -15.54 4.66 16.67
CA ALA A 128 -15.75 6.09 16.56
C ALA A 128 -16.84 6.42 15.52
N THR A 129 -16.84 5.77 14.36
CA THR A 129 -17.84 6.01 13.30
C THR A 129 -19.24 5.58 13.71
N GLU A 130 -19.36 4.49 14.46
CA GLU A 130 -20.64 4.02 15.01
C GLU A 130 -21.10 4.81 16.25
N GLY A 131 -20.31 5.81 16.70
CA GLY A 131 -20.62 6.62 17.87
C GLY A 131 -20.61 5.84 19.19
N ILE A 132 -19.86 4.72 19.24
CA ILE A 132 -19.77 3.83 20.40
C ILE A 132 -18.68 4.31 21.37
N TYR A 133 -17.49 4.63 20.87
CA TYR A 133 -16.35 5.04 21.69
C TYR A 133 -15.32 5.87 20.92
N GLY A 134 -14.80 6.92 21.56
CA GLY A 134 -13.80 7.81 20.97
C GLY A 134 -14.38 8.79 19.94
N ASP A 135 -13.51 9.56 19.32
CA ASP A 135 -13.82 10.50 18.24
C ASP A 135 -12.77 10.41 17.13
N LEU A 136 -13.17 10.80 15.91
CA LEU A 136 -12.35 10.66 14.71
C LEU A 136 -11.09 11.55 14.73
N ASP A 137 -11.16 12.73 15.37
CA ASP A 137 -10.02 13.66 15.41
C ASP A 137 -8.92 13.09 16.32
N THR A 138 -9.29 12.63 17.51
CA THR A 138 -8.36 11.96 18.44
C THR A 138 -7.77 10.69 17.83
N LEU A 139 -8.59 9.93 17.09
CA LEU A 139 -8.12 8.72 16.41
C LEU A 139 -7.16 9.03 15.27
N LYS A 140 -7.42 10.08 14.48
CA LYS A 140 -6.53 10.59 13.43
C LYS A 140 -5.15 10.90 14.02
N ASP A 141 -5.10 11.69 15.10
CA ASP A 141 -3.85 12.08 15.75
C ASP A 141 -3.06 10.85 16.24
N LYS A 142 -3.76 9.88 16.82
CA LYS A 142 -3.15 8.62 17.27
C LYS A 142 -2.60 7.79 16.10
N ALA A 143 -3.35 7.68 15.00
CA ALA A 143 -2.90 6.96 13.82
C ALA A 143 -1.62 7.59 13.23
N ILE A 144 -1.58 8.92 13.16
CA ILE A 144 -0.39 9.66 12.74
C ILE A 144 0.77 9.38 13.71
N GLU A 145 0.54 9.46 15.02
CA GLU A 145 1.58 9.19 16.01
C GLU A 145 2.18 7.78 15.90
N ASP A 146 1.34 6.76 15.74
CA ASP A 146 1.73 5.35 15.64
C ASP A 146 2.54 5.06 14.36
N LEU A 147 2.16 5.70 13.24
CA LEU A 147 2.62 5.34 11.90
C LEU A 147 3.61 6.34 11.28
N LYS A 148 3.78 7.56 11.83
CA LYS A 148 4.67 8.59 11.27
C LYS A 148 6.12 8.16 11.09
N LYS A 149 6.59 7.19 11.88
CA LYS A 149 7.94 6.62 11.75
C LYS A 149 8.19 6.07 10.35
N TYR A 150 7.15 5.56 9.68
CA TYR A 150 7.27 4.98 8.35
C TYR A 150 7.45 6.00 7.22
N LYS A 151 7.30 7.31 7.49
CA LYS A 151 7.59 8.37 6.50
C LYS A 151 9.06 8.36 6.05
N GLU A 152 9.98 7.82 6.88
CA GLU A 152 11.39 7.68 6.49
C GLU A 152 11.62 6.75 5.29
N TYR A 153 10.64 5.88 4.97
CA TYR A 153 10.71 4.92 3.86
C TYR A 153 10.23 5.49 2.52
N ILE A 154 9.68 6.71 2.48
CA ILE A 154 9.13 7.32 1.26
C ILE A 154 10.22 7.62 0.24
N SER A 155 11.29 8.30 0.68
CA SER A 155 12.42 8.72 -0.17
C SER A 155 13.25 7.56 -0.69
N ILE A 156 13.25 6.42 0.01
CA ILE A 156 14.00 5.20 -0.36
C ILE A 156 13.61 4.68 -1.76
N PHE A 157 12.42 5.06 -2.25
CA PHE A 157 11.96 4.69 -3.59
C PHE A 157 11.98 5.82 -4.63
N GLU A 158 12.09 7.09 -4.24
CA GLU A 158 12.13 8.21 -5.19
C GLU A 158 13.55 8.45 -5.72
N GLU A 159 14.59 8.12 -4.94
CA GLU A 159 15.98 8.17 -5.38
C GLU A 159 16.39 6.90 -6.15
N ALA A 160 15.96 6.77 -7.42
CA ALA A 160 16.66 6.04 -8.50
C ALA A 160 15.90 6.09 -9.84
#